data_AF-A0A9E5TZX3-F1
#
_entry.id   AF-A0A9E5TZX3-F1
#
_cell.length_a   1.000
_cell.length_b   1.000
_cell.length_c   1.000
_cell.angle_alpha   90.00
_cell.angle_beta   90.00
_cell.angle_gamma   90.00
#
_symmetry.space_group_name_H-M   'P 1'
#
loop_
_entity.id
_entity.type
_entity.pdbx_description
1 polymer ?
#
loop_
_entity_poly.entity_id
_entity_poly.type
_entity_poly.pdbx_seq_one_letter_code
_entity_poly.pdbx_strand_id
1 'polypeptide(L)'
;MPRGLLLPLSFIGLTAGLFTSVGAQERGPVTVGDDGVMRWTATGAEVAQFGVNYSAPFAHAYRAFGQLGMDRKQAIDADVLHFARLGLDAYRIHVWDREVSDNEGNLVANDHLDLLDYLL
;
A
#
# COMPACT_ATOMS: atom_id res chain seq x y z
N MET A 1 -28.07 -73.53 -9.52
CA MET A 1 -27.07 -72.93 -8.62
C MET A 1 -27.15 -71.42 -8.78
N PRO A 2 -27.68 -70.66 -7.80
CA PRO A 2 -28.08 -69.26 -7.96
C PRO A 2 -26.91 -68.29 -7.76
N ARG A 3 -27.17 -67.06 -8.25
CA ARG A 3 -26.30 -65.88 -8.37
C ARG A 3 -25.80 -65.36 -7.01
N GLY A 4 -24.48 -65.24 -6.86
CA GLY A 4 -23.85 -64.47 -5.78
C GLY A 4 -23.67 -63.01 -6.20
N LEU A 5 -24.28 -62.12 -5.43
CA LEU A 5 -24.33 -60.67 -5.59
C LEU A 5 -22.98 -60.04 -5.18
N LEU A 6 -22.31 -59.34 -6.11
CA LEU A 6 -21.14 -58.50 -5.79
C LEU A 6 -21.64 -57.20 -5.13
N LEU A 7 -21.36 -57.01 -3.84
CA LEU A 7 -21.49 -55.70 -3.18
C LEU A 7 -20.34 -54.78 -3.63
N PRO A 8 -20.60 -53.51 -4.01
CA PRO A 8 -19.52 -52.54 -4.20
C PRO A 8 -18.97 -52.09 -2.84
N LEU A 9 -17.65 -52.16 -2.65
CA LEU A 9 -16.96 -51.54 -1.53
C LEU A 9 -17.27 -50.04 -1.51
N SER A 10 -17.93 -49.58 -0.46
CA SER A 10 -18.17 -48.15 -0.22
C SER A 10 -16.87 -47.49 0.22
N PHE A 11 -16.31 -46.64 -0.64
CA PHE A 11 -15.17 -45.78 -0.30
C PHE A 11 -15.67 -44.67 0.65
N ILE A 12 -15.46 -44.83 1.96
CA ILE A 12 -15.62 -43.72 2.92
C ILE A 12 -14.33 -42.91 2.86
N GLY A 13 -14.33 -41.87 2.02
CA GLY A 13 -13.27 -40.87 2.00
C GLY A 13 -13.40 -39.97 3.22
N LEU A 14 -12.46 -40.10 4.17
CA LEU A 14 -12.29 -39.20 5.30
C LEU A 14 -11.73 -37.86 4.79
N THR A 15 -12.59 -36.89 4.50
CA THR A 15 -12.18 -35.51 4.21
C THR A 15 -11.85 -34.80 5.53
N ALA A 16 -10.59 -34.92 5.97
CA ALA A 16 -10.05 -34.03 6.99
C ALA A 16 -10.00 -32.61 6.42
N GLY A 17 -10.97 -31.77 6.82
CA GLY A 17 -10.99 -30.36 6.46
C GLY A 17 -9.75 -29.67 7.00
N LEU A 18 -8.86 -29.21 6.10
CA LEU A 18 -7.86 -28.20 6.43
C LEU A 18 -8.61 -26.91 6.77
N PHE A 19 -8.72 -26.60 8.05
CA PHE A 19 -9.06 -25.25 8.49
C PHE A 19 -7.82 -24.38 8.28
N THR A 20 -7.78 -23.64 7.17
CA THR A 20 -6.86 -22.54 7.00
C THR A 20 -7.27 -21.45 7.99
N SER A 21 -6.40 -21.14 8.95
CA SER A 21 -6.56 -19.94 9.77
C SER A 21 -6.44 -18.73 8.84
N VAL A 22 -7.55 -18.07 8.54
CA VAL A 22 -7.51 -16.73 7.96
C VAL A 22 -6.88 -15.83 9.03
N GLY A 23 -5.63 -15.42 8.82
CA GLY A 23 -4.98 -14.45 9.69
C GLY A 23 -5.83 -13.20 9.76
N ALA A 24 -6.12 -12.71 10.97
CA ALA A 24 -6.78 -11.43 11.13
C ALA A 24 -5.89 -10.36 10.50
N GLN A 25 -6.42 -9.66 9.49
CA GLN A 25 -5.75 -8.48 8.92
C GLN A 25 -5.51 -7.51 10.08
N GLU A 26 -4.26 -7.16 10.37
CA GLU A 26 -3.99 -6.11 11.34
C GLU A 26 -4.73 -4.85 10.89
N ARG A 27 -5.48 -4.24 11.81
CA ARG A 27 -6.17 -2.98 11.51
C ARG A 27 -5.11 -1.95 11.18
N GLY A 28 -5.24 -1.31 10.03
CA GLY A 28 -4.38 -0.20 9.63
C GLY A 28 -4.39 0.91 10.68
N PRO A 29 -3.48 1.89 10.59
CA PRO A 29 -3.28 2.90 11.63
C PRO A 29 -4.51 3.80 11.83
N VAL A 30 -5.44 3.83 10.86
CA VAL A 30 -6.65 4.63 10.86
C VAL A 30 -7.88 3.74 10.64
N THR A 31 -8.93 3.99 11.41
CA THR A 31 -10.27 3.41 11.25
C THR A 31 -11.29 4.51 10.98
N VAL A 32 -12.35 4.19 10.23
CA VAL A 32 -13.50 5.10 10.02
C VAL A 32 -14.64 4.63 10.94
N GLY A 33 -15.14 5.52 11.80
CA GLY A 33 -16.28 5.22 12.66
C GLY A 33 -17.61 5.19 11.90
N ASP A 34 -18.67 4.69 12.54
CA ASP A 34 -20.03 4.71 11.99
C ASP A 34 -20.56 6.15 11.80
N ASP A 35 -19.94 7.12 12.48
CA ASP A 35 -20.13 8.57 12.33
C ASP A 35 -19.40 9.15 11.11
N GLY A 36 -18.65 8.32 10.37
CA GLY A 36 -17.85 8.71 9.21
C GLY A 36 -16.51 9.37 9.56
N VAL A 37 -16.14 9.45 10.85
CA VAL A 37 -14.92 10.14 11.30
C VAL A 37 -13.72 9.20 11.27
N MET A 38 -12.62 9.64 10.66
CA MET A 38 -11.33 8.93 10.70
C MET A 38 -10.68 9.10 12.08
N ARG A 39 -10.25 7.99 12.68
CA ARG A 39 -9.62 7.95 14.00
C ARG A 39 -8.37 7.10 13.99
N TRP A 40 -7.34 7.55 14.68
CA TRP A 40 -6.14 6.74 14.92
C TRP A 40 -6.52 5.50 15.74
N THR A 41 -6.17 4.31 15.24
CA THR A 41 -6.49 3.05 15.93
C THR A 41 -5.81 2.96 17.29
N ALA A 42 -4.64 3.57 17.44
CA ALA A 42 -3.89 3.55 18.69
C ALA A 42 -4.51 4.41 19.82
N THR A 43 -5.20 5.51 19.49
CA THR A 43 -5.64 6.50 20.49
C THR A 43 -7.14 6.79 20.46
N GLY A 44 -7.84 6.45 19.38
CA GLY A 44 -9.22 6.86 19.12
C GLY A 44 -9.39 8.35 18.80
N ALA A 45 -8.30 9.13 18.81
CA ALA A 45 -8.34 10.54 18.46
C ALA A 45 -8.68 10.71 16.98
N GLU A 46 -9.43 11.77 16.67
CA GLU A 46 -9.71 12.15 15.28
C GLU A 46 -8.42 12.42 14.51
N VAL A 47 -8.36 11.95 13.27
CA VAL A 47 -7.24 12.25 12.37
C VAL A 47 -7.40 13.67 11.86
N ALA A 48 -6.57 14.57 12.36
CA ALA A 48 -6.45 15.95 11.89
C ALA A 48 -4.99 16.21 11.55
N GLN A 49 -4.67 16.22 10.26
CA GLN A 49 -3.31 16.42 9.74
C GLN A 49 -3.21 17.75 8.99
N PHE A 50 -2.09 18.44 9.14
CA PHE A 50 -1.75 19.66 8.44
C PHE A 50 -0.53 19.44 7.56
N GLY A 51 -0.75 19.51 6.24
CA GLY A 51 0.22 19.05 5.26
C GLY A 51 0.18 19.76 3.92
N VAL A 52 1.01 19.28 3.00
CA VAL A 52 1.16 19.81 1.64
C VAL A 52 0.93 18.75 0.58
N ASN A 53 0.63 19.16 -0.65
CA ASN A 53 0.75 18.25 -1.79
C ASN A 53 2.21 18.15 -2.19
N TYR A 54 2.75 16.94 -2.24
CA TYR A 54 4.14 16.70 -2.57
C TYR A 54 4.27 15.84 -3.82
N SER A 55 5.18 16.24 -4.71
CA SER A 55 5.31 15.63 -6.03
C SER A 55 6.75 15.42 -6.47
N ALA A 56 7.76 15.45 -5.59
CA ALA A 56 9.14 15.25 -6.04
C ALA A 56 9.38 13.93 -6.80
N PRO A 57 8.76 12.78 -6.42
CA PRO A 57 8.90 11.55 -7.17
C PRO A 57 8.13 11.55 -8.51
N PHE A 58 7.24 12.52 -8.76
CA PHE A 58 6.29 12.46 -9.88
C PHE A 58 6.00 13.83 -10.56
N ALA A 59 5.25 13.83 -11.66
CA ALA A 59 4.71 15.05 -12.28
C ALA A 59 5.65 16.29 -12.35
N HIS A 60 5.23 17.45 -11.81
CA HIS A 60 5.89 18.73 -12.09
C HIS A 60 7.23 18.87 -11.38
N ALA A 61 7.31 18.57 -10.08
CA ALA A 61 8.57 18.70 -9.34
C ALA A 61 9.62 17.72 -9.85
N TYR A 62 9.24 16.47 -10.16
CA TYR A 62 10.14 15.51 -10.80
C TYR A 62 10.78 16.05 -12.09
N ARG A 63 9.96 16.65 -12.98
CA ARG A 63 10.46 17.24 -14.24
C ARG A 63 11.31 18.48 -13.99
N ALA A 64 10.90 19.35 -13.07
CA ALA A 64 11.64 20.58 -12.74
C ALA A 64 13.04 20.27 -12.21
N PHE A 65 13.16 19.34 -11.25
CA PHE A 65 14.47 18.92 -10.75
C PHE A 65 15.36 18.33 -11.85
N GLY A 66 14.78 17.54 -12.75
CA GLY A 66 15.50 17.00 -13.91
C GLY A 66 16.01 18.08 -14.86
N GLN A 67 15.18 19.09 -15.16
CA GLN A 67 15.57 20.23 -16.02
C GLN A 67 16.69 21.07 -15.40
N LEU A 68 16.72 21.17 -14.07
CA LEU A 68 17.76 21.88 -13.33
C LEU A 68 19.00 21.03 -13.07
N GLY A 69 19.00 19.74 -13.43
CA GLY A 69 20.10 18.81 -13.15
C GLY A 69 20.33 18.57 -11.66
N MET A 70 19.28 18.74 -10.83
CA MET A 70 19.36 18.53 -9.39
C MET A 70 19.23 17.05 -9.03
N ASP A 71 19.94 16.65 -7.97
CA ASP A 71 19.73 15.35 -7.34
C ASP A 71 18.38 15.33 -6.61
N ARG A 72 17.49 14.43 -7.03
CA ARG A 72 16.12 14.38 -6.51
C ARG A 72 16.03 13.85 -5.08
N LYS A 73 16.93 12.95 -4.67
CA LYS A 73 16.96 12.44 -3.28
C LYS A 73 17.42 13.53 -2.33
N GLN A 74 18.44 14.30 -2.69
CA GLN A 74 18.88 15.46 -1.92
C GLN A 74 17.80 16.55 -1.86
N ALA A 75 17.05 16.78 -2.94
CA ALA A 75 15.91 17.68 -2.92
C ALA A 75 14.82 17.20 -1.96
N ILE A 76 14.52 15.90 -1.97
CA ILE A 76 13.60 15.26 -1.01
C ILE A 76 14.06 15.46 0.42
N ASP A 77 15.34 15.22 0.73
CA ASP A 77 15.90 15.42 2.08
C ASP A 77 15.70 16.85 2.57
N ALA A 78 15.97 17.84 1.70
CA ALA A 78 15.80 19.25 2.02
C ALA A 78 14.34 19.62 2.24
N ASP A 79 13.43 19.11 1.39
CA ASP A 79 11.99 19.36 1.49
C ASP A 79 11.40 18.77 2.78
N VAL A 80 11.69 17.49 3.08
CA VAL A 80 11.21 16.81 4.30
C VAL A 80 11.75 17.50 5.56
N LEU A 81 13.02 17.93 5.54
CA LEU A 81 13.58 18.75 6.61
C LEU A 81 12.81 20.05 6.80
N HIS A 82 12.41 20.73 5.72
CA HIS A 82 11.59 21.94 5.81
C HIS A 82 10.18 21.66 6.30
N PHE A 83 9.57 20.53 5.91
CA PHE A 83 8.26 20.12 6.42
C PHE A 83 8.30 19.95 7.94
N ALA A 84 9.32 19.26 8.46
CA ALA A 84 9.53 19.11 9.90
C ALA A 84 9.73 20.45 10.61
N ARG A 85 10.50 21.38 10.03
CA ARG A 85 10.71 22.73 10.59
C ARG A 85 9.44 23.57 10.64
N LEU A 86 8.53 23.38 9.68
CA LEU A 86 7.25 24.05 9.63
C LEU A 86 6.19 23.40 10.52
N GLY A 87 6.47 22.23 11.11
CA GLY A 87 5.52 21.47 11.91
C GLY A 87 4.43 20.81 11.06
N LEU A 88 4.71 20.51 9.79
CA LEU A 88 3.82 19.70 8.96
C LEU A 88 3.90 18.24 9.40
N ASP A 89 2.77 17.57 9.49
CA ASP A 89 2.66 16.17 9.94
C ASP A 89 2.09 15.24 8.86
N ALA A 90 1.88 15.77 7.65
CA ALA A 90 1.47 15.00 6.49
C ALA A 90 1.92 15.61 5.17
N TYR A 91 1.98 14.76 4.16
CA TYR A 91 1.99 15.18 2.77
C TYR A 91 1.13 14.23 1.95
N ARG A 92 0.48 14.77 0.92
CA ARG A 92 -0.29 14.00 -0.05
C ARG A 92 0.54 13.82 -1.31
N ILE A 93 0.80 12.56 -1.65
CA ILE A 93 1.47 12.18 -2.89
C ILE A 93 0.41 11.72 -3.88
N HIS A 94 0.52 12.17 -5.13
CA HIS A 94 -0.21 11.58 -6.23
C HIS A 94 0.72 10.61 -6.95
N VAL A 95 0.31 9.36 -7.09
CA VAL A 95 1.04 8.31 -7.79
C VAL A 95 0.32 8.04 -9.11
N TRP A 96 1.04 8.14 -10.22
CA TRP A 96 0.53 7.75 -11.53
C TRP A 96 0.94 6.30 -11.81
N ASP A 97 -0.04 5.43 -12.06
CA ASP A 97 0.16 4.03 -12.45
C ASP A 97 1.18 3.90 -13.58
N ARG A 98 1.01 4.70 -14.65
CA ARG A 98 1.91 4.71 -15.81
C ARG A 98 3.35 5.14 -15.53
N GLU A 99 3.61 5.80 -14.39
CA GLU A 99 4.96 6.18 -13.98
C GLU A 99 5.64 5.08 -13.14
N VAL A 100 4.91 4.08 -12.65
CA VAL A 100 5.44 2.99 -11.80
C VAL A 100 5.16 1.58 -12.33
N SER A 101 4.33 1.43 -13.38
CA SER A 101 3.98 0.14 -13.96
C SER A 101 4.18 0.09 -15.47
N ASP A 102 4.35 -1.12 -16.00
CA ASP A 102 4.31 -1.38 -17.43
C ASP A 102 2.86 -1.39 -17.98
N ASN A 103 2.72 -1.67 -19.29
CA ASN A 103 1.41 -1.71 -19.95
C ASN A 103 0.51 -2.87 -19.49
N GLU A 104 1.08 -3.90 -18.87
CA GLU A 104 0.35 -5.05 -18.32
C GLU A 104 -0.05 -4.81 -16.85
N GLY A 105 0.43 -3.71 -16.25
CA GLY A 105 0.17 -3.33 -14.86
C GLY A 105 1.17 -3.93 -13.87
N ASN A 106 2.28 -4.51 -14.33
CA ASN A 106 3.35 -4.98 -13.45
C ASN A 106 4.16 -3.78 -12.96
N LEU A 107 4.51 -3.76 -11.66
CA LEU A 107 5.41 -2.73 -11.13
C LEU A 107 6.79 -2.83 -11.80
N VAL A 108 7.35 -1.67 -12.12
CA VAL A 108 8.66 -1.54 -12.76
C VAL A 108 9.61 -0.86 -11.78
N ALA A 109 10.74 -1.51 -11.51
CA ALA A 109 11.85 -0.90 -10.78
C ALA A 109 12.48 0.22 -11.64
N ASN A 110 12.05 1.46 -11.41
CA ASN A 110 12.48 2.64 -12.13
C ASN A 110 12.77 3.81 -11.16
N ASP A 111 13.22 4.96 -11.69
CA ASP A 111 13.56 6.15 -10.89
C ASP A 111 12.36 6.67 -10.08
N HIS A 112 11.15 6.64 -10.65
CA HIS A 112 9.94 7.07 -9.95
C HIS A 112 9.63 6.19 -8.74
N LEU A 113 9.71 4.87 -8.91
CA LEU A 113 9.45 3.91 -7.84
C LEU A 113 10.55 3.96 -6.77
N ASP A 114 11.81 4.12 -7.15
CA ASP A 114 12.95 4.31 -6.23
C ASP A 114 12.82 5.61 -5.42
N LEU A 115 12.39 6.71 -6.04
CA LEU A 115 12.15 7.97 -5.35
C LEU A 115 10.92 7.93 -4.43
N LEU A 116 9.88 7.19 -4.82
CA LEU A 116 8.72 6.97 -3.96
C LEU A 116 9.11 6.14 -2.74
N ASP A 117 9.84 5.04 -2.92
CA ASP A 117 10.34 4.19 -1.83
C ASP A 117 11.27 4.98 -0.89
N TYR A 118 12.17 5.79 -1.44
CA TYR A 118 13.07 6.64 -0.66
C TYR A 118 12.35 7.67 0.23
N LEU A 119 11.18 8.14 -0.20
CA LEU A 119 10.41 9.18 0.50
C LEU A 119 9.56 8.64 1.67
N LEU A 120 9.25 7.34 1.70
CA LEU A 120 8.34 6.71 2.66
C LEU A 120 9.09 6.18 3.89
#